data_AF-A0A955Y572-F1
#
_entry.id   AF-A0A955Y572-F1
#
_cell.length_a   1.000
_cell.length_b   1.000
_cell.length_c   1.000
_cell.angle_alpha   90.00
_cell.angle_beta   90.00
_cell.angle_gamma   90.00
#
_symmetry.space_group_name_H-M   'P 1'
#
loop_
_entity.id
_entity.type
_entity.pdbx_description
1 polymer ?
#
loop_
_entity_poly.entity_id
_entity_poly.type
_entity_poly.pdbx_seq_one_letter_code
_entity_poly.pdbx_strand_id
1 'polypeptide(L)'
;MLALLVLSAPTHAARIDEVHEAAIAKVEQMVWDEEARAVVQGQGLELMNVTWEDTGRDTGSAVGPNISDMTIGVRDHVGQLHPMPVMRFDNFTDKTADVRSDRFWLRVGNADGSEPRSVSLAEVLQNTERYLSSDDGRIRGSLWNARDEHVLVSAQAAFLPVPRKGEATFTPVIYNYQSYEGNPAVATIVATREGTSVQIVDNSGSYMSEVLYFDHEGQRAPFTATRLSDFKASGGDGTHGSVTAASEDGLNTVLVAQVPLKVKTQVRKGWGGMLDDMPPMPMAMTEESRSSDVETAVIGHGDTEGPYKGLAGLTIERDDRFPVRVTVQLYQATSNGVVNAEDVRRLRKQIDRIYAEGDYVGSLVTTAPTDRPTDWRSQPAPRWAGPGFTAGVW
;
A
#
# COMPACT_ATOMS: atom_id res chain seq x y z
N MET A 1 1.14 16.79 -60.43
CA MET A 1 1.63 16.98 -59.05
C MET A 1 1.00 15.89 -58.19
N LEU A 2 1.70 14.76 -58.01
CA LEU A 2 1.27 13.70 -57.09
C LEU A 2 1.92 14.02 -55.73
N ALA A 3 1.12 14.39 -54.74
CA ALA A 3 1.61 14.55 -53.37
C ALA A 3 1.76 13.15 -52.76
N LEU A 4 3.00 12.73 -52.56
CA LEU A 4 3.31 11.55 -51.74
C LEU A 4 2.97 11.89 -50.29
N LEU A 5 1.89 11.31 -49.76
CA LEU A 5 1.69 11.24 -48.32
C LEU A 5 2.74 10.27 -47.76
N VAL A 6 3.76 10.80 -47.10
CA VAL A 6 4.69 9.98 -46.31
C VAL A 6 4.01 9.71 -44.97
N LEU A 7 3.42 8.53 -44.82
CA LEU A 7 3.03 7.98 -43.54
C LEU A 7 4.31 7.62 -42.77
N SER A 8 4.73 8.48 -41.85
CA SER A 8 5.83 8.21 -40.92
C SER A 8 5.40 7.13 -39.94
N ALA A 9 6.07 5.98 -39.96
CA ALA A 9 5.89 4.93 -38.95
C ALA A 9 6.36 5.43 -37.57
N PRO A 10 5.69 5.04 -36.47
CA PRO A 10 6.09 5.44 -35.13
C PRO A 10 7.51 4.95 -34.81
N THR A 11 8.23 5.73 -34.00
CA THR A 11 9.57 5.39 -33.53
C THR A 11 9.54 4.16 -32.61
N HIS A 12 10.68 3.50 -32.43
CA HIS A 12 10.76 2.32 -31.55
C HIS A 12 10.36 2.64 -30.10
N ALA A 13 10.71 3.83 -29.59
CA ALA A 13 10.32 4.29 -28.27
C ALA A 13 8.80 4.47 -28.15
N ALA A 14 8.17 5.20 -29.10
CA ALA A 14 6.72 5.38 -29.12
C ALA A 14 5.96 4.05 -29.14
N ARG A 15 6.50 3.04 -29.83
CA ARG A 15 5.91 1.70 -29.85
C ARG A 15 6.05 0.94 -28.52
N ILE A 16 7.11 1.19 -27.75
CA ILE A 16 7.27 0.60 -26.41
C ILE A 16 6.24 1.22 -25.46
N ASP A 17 6.10 2.54 -25.53
CA ASP A 17 5.15 3.30 -24.71
C ASP A 17 3.71 2.83 -24.99
N GLU A 18 3.29 2.74 -26.26
CA GLU A 18 1.98 2.23 -26.65
C GLU A 18 1.67 0.82 -26.10
N VAL A 19 2.68 -0.08 -26.10
CA VAL A 19 2.50 -1.44 -25.59
C VAL A 19 2.39 -1.46 -24.06
N HIS A 20 3.18 -0.61 -23.38
CA HIS A 20 3.13 -0.49 -21.93
C HIS A 20 1.80 0.13 -21.47
N GLU A 21 1.34 1.19 -22.13
CA GLU A 21 0.04 1.81 -21.88
C GLU A 21 -1.13 0.85 -22.09
N ALA A 22 -1.07 0.02 -23.14
CA ALA A 22 -2.08 -1.01 -23.36
C ALA A 22 -2.09 -2.04 -22.21
N ALA A 23 -0.93 -2.38 -21.65
CA ALA A 23 -0.84 -3.24 -20.48
C ALA A 23 -1.39 -2.55 -19.22
N ILE A 24 -1.07 -1.25 -19.00
CA ILE A 24 -1.63 -0.44 -17.91
C ILE A 24 -3.15 -0.44 -17.98
N ALA A 25 -3.72 -0.04 -19.12
CA ALA A 25 -5.16 0.04 -19.30
C ALA A 25 -5.85 -1.31 -19.09
N LYS A 26 -5.22 -2.40 -19.55
CA LYS A 26 -5.77 -3.74 -19.36
C LYS A 26 -5.75 -4.19 -17.90
N VAL A 27 -4.67 -3.93 -17.17
CA VAL A 27 -4.59 -4.23 -15.73
C VAL A 27 -5.59 -3.37 -14.95
N GLU A 28 -5.66 -2.07 -15.22
CA GLU A 28 -6.61 -1.13 -14.61
C GLU A 28 -8.07 -1.58 -14.78
N GLN A 29 -8.42 -2.12 -15.94
CA GLN A 29 -9.78 -2.58 -16.25
C GLN A 29 -10.11 -3.97 -15.70
N MET A 30 -9.17 -4.70 -15.08
CA MET A 30 -9.43 -6.07 -14.60
C MET A 30 -10.59 -6.17 -13.60
N VAL A 31 -10.86 -5.11 -12.82
CA VAL A 31 -12.01 -5.08 -11.90
C VAL A 31 -13.37 -5.16 -12.59
N TRP A 32 -13.43 -4.88 -13.89
CA TRP A 32 -14.64 -4.94 -14.73
C TRP A 32 -14.67 -6.17 -15.64
N ASP A 33 -13.59 -6.95 -15.68
CA ASP A 33 -13.48 -8.17 -16.47
C ASP A 33 -14.12 -9.35 -15.69
N GLU A 34 -15.23 -9.87 -16.22
CA GLU A 34 -16.00 -10.95 -15.56
C GLU A 34 -15.18 -12.23 -15.37
N GLU A 35 -14.30 -12.57 -16.33
CA GLU A 35 -13.46 -13.77 -16.24
C GLU A 35 -12.38 -13.59 -15.19
N ALA A 36 -11.68 -12.44 -15.20
CA ALA A 36 -10.68 -12.11 -14.19
C ALA A 36 -11.28 -12.15 -12.78
N ARG A 37 -12.46 -11.54 -12.58
CA ARG A 37 -13.20 -11.58 -11.32
C ARG A 37 -13.55 -13.01 -10.92
N ALA A 38 -14.09 -13.82 -11.84
CA ALA A 38 -14.46 -15.20 -11.55
C ALA A 38 -13.24 -16.06 -11.16
N VAL A 39 -12.09 -15.86 -11.80
CA VAL A 39 -10.84 -16.54 -11.48
C VAL A 39 -10.36 -16.18 -10.08
N VAL A 40 -10.38 -14.89 -9.72
CA VAL A 40 -9.97 -14.38 -8.40
C VAL A 40 -10.90 -14.87 -7.30
N GLN A 41 -12.22 -14.77 -7.52
CA GLN A 41 -13.26 -15.26 -6.61
C GLN A 41 -13.21 -16.78 -6.43
N GLY A 42 -12.88 -17.52 -7.49
CA GLY A 42 -12.64 -18.97 -7.42
C GLY A 42 -11.50 -19.36 -6.48
N GLN A 43 -10.62 -18.41 -6.11
CA GLN A 43 -9.57 -18.60 -5.10
C GLN A 43 -9.92 -17.97 -3.74
N GLY A 44 -11.16 -17.52 -3.53
CA GLY A 44 -11.64 -16.92 -2.29
C GLY A 44 -11.03 -15.54 -1.99
N LEU A 45 -10.61 -14.83 -3.04
CA LEU A 45 -10.15 -13.44 -2.99
C LEU A 45 -11.14 -12.56 -3.77
N GLU A 46 -11.08 -11.26 -3.55
CA GLU A 46 -11.76 -10.25 -4.33
C GLU A 46 -10.75 -9.39 -5.09
N LEU A 47 -11.22 -8.79 -6.19
CA LEU A 47 -10.47 -7.85 -7.00
C LEU A 47 -11.06 -6.45 -6.84
N MET A 48 -10.25 -5.49 -6.36
CA MET A 48 -10.73 -4.15 -6.01
C MET A 48 -9.70 -3.06 -6.30
N ASN A 49 -10.15 -1.85 -6.65
CA ASN A 49 -9.28 -0.70 -6.90
C ASN A 49 -8.85 0.03 -5.62
N VAL A 50 -9.67 -0.07 -4.57
CA VAL A 50 -9.47 0.64 -3.31
C VAL A 50 -9.70 -0.33 -2.15
N THR A 51 -8.74 -0.34 -1.24
CA THR A 51 -8.79 -1.16 -0.02
C THR A 51 -9.04 -0.30 1.20
N TRP A 52 -9.85 -0.83 2.12
CA TRP A 52 -10.20 -0.16 3.36
C TRP A 52 -9.29 -0.62 4.49
N GLU A 53 -8.16 0.06 4.62
CA GLU A 53 -7.11 -0.25 5.59
C GLU A 53 -7.41 0.41 6.93
N ASP A 54 -8.35 -0.16 7.68
CA ASP A 54 -8.82 0.39 8.96
C ASP A 54 -7.94 -0.07 10.13
N THR A 55 -7.52 0.87 10.97
CA THR A 55 -6.77 0.56 12.20
C THR A 55 -7.68 0.24 13.39
N GLY A 56 -9.00 0.34 13.25
CA GLY A 56 -9.95 -0.20 14.21
C GLY A 56 -11.38 -0.03 13.75
N ARG A 57 -12.14 -1.13 13.63
CA ARG A 57 -13.56 -1.11 13.22
C ARG A 57 -14.51 -1.06 14.40
N ASP A 58 -15.62 -0.35 14.26
CA ASP A 58 -16.68 -0.40 15.26
C ASP A 58 -17.29 -1.81 15.33
N THR A 59 -17.67 -2.26 16.52
CA THR A 59 -18.28 -3.59 16.69
C THR A 59 -19.54 -3.70 15.83
N GLY A 60 -19.62 -4.74 15.01
CA GLY A 60 -20.71 -4.96 14.05
C GLY A 60 -20.65 -4.08 12.79
N SER A 61 -19.56 -3.34 12.57
CA SER A 61 -19.39 -2.44 11.44
C SER A 61 -18.22 -2.84 10.54
N ALA A 62 -18.32 -2.54 9.25
CA ALA A 62 -17.22 -2.64 8.30
C ALA A 62 -16.38 -1.36 8.20
N VAL A 63 -16.74 -0.33 8.96
CA VAL A 63 -16.04 0.95 9.04
C VAL A 63 -15.74 1.30 10.49
N GLY A 64 -14.77 2.17 10.68
CA GLY A 64 -14.36 2.60 12.00
C GLY A 64 -13.68 3.97 12.04
N PRO A 65 -13.27 4.39 13.25
CA PRO A 65 -12.80 5.74 13.53
C PRO A 65 -11.46 6.15 12.92
N ASN A 66 -10.70 5.25 12.28
CA ASN A 66 -9.42 5.59 11.63
C ASN A 66 -9.14 4.72 10.39
N ILE A 67 -9.97 4.95 9.37
CA ILE A 67 -9.97 4.26 8.07
C ILE A 67 -9.13 5.02 7.04
N SER A 68 -8.33 4.26 6.29
CA SER A 68 -7.63 4.76 5.11
C SER A 68 -8.03 3.99 3.86
N ASP A 69 -8.31 4.72 2.78
CA ASP A 69 -8.37 4.16 1.44
C ASP A 69 -6.94 4.03 0.90
N MET A 70 -6.59 2.87 0.35
CA MET A 70 -5.30 2.63 -0.27
C MET A 70 -5.47 2.06 -1.69
N THR A 71 -4.61 2.51 -2.60
CA THR A 71 -4.48 1.97 -3.96
C THR A 71 -3.01 1.97 -4.40
N ILE A 72 -2.70 1.33 -5.52
CA ILE A 72 -1.37 1.35 -6.13
C ILE A 72 -1.46 2.15 -7.42
N GLY A 73 -0.75 3.27 -7.52
CA GLY A 73 -0.70 4.08 -8.74
C GLY A 73 0.51 3.72 -9.58
N VAL A 74 0.31 3.22 -10.80
CA VAL A 74 1.37 3.05 -11.81
C VAL A 74 1.42 4.28 -12.70
N ARG A 75 2.63 4.75 -13.01
CA ARG A 75 2.84 5.89 -13.89
C ARG A 75 2.91 5.44 -15.35
N ASP A 76 2.20 6.14 -16.22
CA ASP A 76 2.40 6.05 -17.66
C ASP A 76 3.64 6.87 -18.10
N HIS A 77 3.88 6.95 -19.42
CA HIS A 77 5.04 7.64 -19.97
C HIS A 77 5.05 9.16 -19.74
N VAL A 78 3.90 9.78 -19.44
CA VAL A 78 3.78 11.21 -19.09
C VAL A 78 3.72 11.44 -17.57
N GLY A 79 3.79 10.38 -16.77
CA GLY A 79 3.75 10.44 -15.32
C GLY A 79 2.35 10.47 -14.71
N GLN A 80 1.30 10.25 -15.49
CA GLN A 80 -0.06 10.13 -14.99
C GLN A 80 -0.22 8.81 -14.22
N LEU A 81 -0.87 8.87 -13.06
CA LEU A 81 -1.11 7.70 -12.22
C LEU A 81 -2.38 6.97 -12.64
N HIS A 82 -2.26 5.65 -12.77
CA HIS A 82 -3.33 4.69 -13.04
C HIS A 82 -3.48 3.73 -11.86
N PRO A 83 -4.67 3.57 -11.27
CA PRO A 83 -4.90 2.67 -10.17
C PRO A 83 -4.81 1.20 -10.63
N MET A 84 -3.98 0.42 -9.95
CA MET A 84 -3.84 -1.01 -10.19
C MET A 84 -4.74 -1.78 -9.21
N PRO A 85 -5.62 -2.65 -9.72
CA PRO A 85 -6.43 -3.52 -8.87
C PRO A 85 -5.57 -4.40 -7.97
N VAL A 86 -6.05 -4.60 -6.76
CA VAL A 86 -5.46 -5.52 -5.80
C VAL A 86 -6.35 -6.72 -5.55
N MET A 87 -5.70 -7.86 -5.33
CA MET A 87 -6.28 -9.15 -4.97
C MET A 87 -6.07 -9.41 -3.48
N ARG A 88 -7.15 -9.51 -2.73
CA ARG A 88 -7.12 -9.72 -1.26
C ARG A 88 -8.42 -10.32 -0.74
N PHE A 89 -8.50 -10.59 0.56
CA PHE A 89 -9.79 -10.87 1.21
C PHE A 89 -10.68 -9.62 1.22
N ASP A 90 -11.99 -9.85 1.12
CA ASP A 90 -13.01 -8.81 0.97
C ASP A 90 -12.99 -7.73 2.08
N ASN A 91 -13.24 -6.48 1.68
CA ASN A 91 -13.25 -5.30 2.56
C ASN A 91 -14.32 -5.40 3.66
N PHE A 92 -15.43 -6.09 3.47
CA PHE A 92 -16.47 -6.24 4.49
C PHE A 92 -16.15 -7.31 5.54
N THR A 93 -15.12 -8.13 5.30
CA THR A 93 -14.59 -9.05 6.31
C THR A 93 -13.35 -8.46 6.99
N ASP A 94 -12.45 -7.87 6.21
CA ASP A 94 -11.14 -7.38 6.66
C ASP A 94 -10.42 -8.42 7.53
N LYS A 95 -10.12 -9.54 6.87
CA LYS A 95 -9.35 -10.62 7.48
C LYS A 95 -7.95 -10.12 7.81
N THR A 96 -7.58 -10.26 9.07
CA THR A 96 -6.32 -9.78 9.62
C THR A 96 -5.64 -10.86 10.46
N ALA A 97 -4.35 -10.67 10.70
CA ALA A 97 -3.54 -11.44 11.63
C ALA A 97 -2.87 -10.52 12.67
N ASP A 98 -2.60 -11.04 13.85
CA ASP A 98 -1.78 -10.35 14.86
C ASP A 98 -0.39 -10.95 14.84
N VAL A 99 0.60 -10.15 14.48
CA VAL A 99 1.99 -10.60 14.36
C VAL A 99 2.86 -9.74 15.25
N ARG A 100 3.86 -10.34 15.89
CA ARG A 100 4.81 -9.56 16.69
C ARG A 100 5.59 -8.57 15.81
N SER A 101 5.67 -7.31 16.24
CA SER A 101 6.40 -6.27 15.50
C SER A 101 7.91 -6.54 15.41
N ASP A 102 8.47 -7.35 16.31
CA ASP A 102 9.87 -7.77 16.27
C ASP A 102 10.18 -8.84 15.22
N ARG A 103 9.16 -9.43 14.58
CA ARG A 103 9.32 -10.37 13.46
C ARG A 103 9.47 -9.69 12.10
N PHE A 104 9.19 -8.38 12.01
CA PHE A 104 9.37 -7.61 10.78
C PHE A 104 10.76 -7.01 10.74
N TRP A 105 11.60 -7.50 9.84
CA TRP A 105 12.96 -6.98 9.62
C TRP A 105 12.96 -5.98 8.48
N LEU A 106 13.29 -4.73 8.79
CA LEU A 106 13.28 -3.58 7.90
C LEU A 106 14.72 -3.15 7.61
N ARG A 107 15.01 -2.83 6.35
CA ARG A 107 16.31 -2.28 5.96
C ARG A 107 16.31 -0.77 6.17
N VAL A 108 17.35 -0.24 6.78
CA VAL A 108 17.51 1.18 7.09
C VAL A 108 18.89 1.68 6.64
N GLY A 109 19.05 3.00 6.59
CA GLY A 109 20.27 3.71 6.15
C GLY A 109 20.09 4.49 4.85
N ASN A 110 19.00 4.23 4.12
CA ASN A 110 18.62 4.96 2.92
C ASN A 110 18.35 6.47 3.16
N ALA A 111 17.84 6.84 4.35
CA ALA A 111 17.46 8.21 4.65
C ALA A 111 18.67 9.15 4.87
N ASP A 112 19.82 8.62 5.25
CA ASP A 112 21.03 9.40 5.60
C ASP A 112 22.31 8.92 4.88
N GLY A 113 22.18 7.95 3.97
CA GLY A 113 23.29 7.34 3.23
C GLY A 113 24.19 6.45 4.09
N SER A 114 23.77 6.10 5.31
CA SER A 114 24.54 5.20 6.18
C SER A 114 24.57 3.76 5.66
N GLU A 115 25.53 2.97 6.15
CA GLU A 115 25.69 1.58 5.73
C GLU A 115 24.39 0.80 5.99
N PRO A 116 23.82 0.13 4.96
CA PRO A 116 22.54 -0.52 5.12
C PRO A 116 22.56 -1.63 6.18
N ARG A 117 21.61 -1.59 7.10
CA ARG A 117 21.45 -2.60 8.15
C ARG A 117 20.00 -2.99 8.34
N SER A 118 19.76 -4.14 8.96
CA SER A 118 18.42 -4.61 9.29
C SER A 118 18.08 -4.36 10.75
N VAL A 119 16.87 -3.85 11.01
CA VAL A 119 16.30 -3.64 12.34
C VAL A 119 14.86 -4.10 12.37
N SER A 120 14.29 -4.30 13.56
CA SER A 120 12.87 -4.64 13.66
C SER A 120 11.95 -3.43 13.43
N LEU A 121 10.69 -3.67 13.06
CA LEU A 121 9.66 -2.61 13.07
C LEU A 121 9.51 -2.00 14.47
N ALA A 122 9.63 -2.81 15.53
CA ALA A 122 9.63 -2.30 16.90
C ALA A 122 10.76 -1.28 17.17
N GLU A 123 11.98 -1.53 16.69
CA GLU A 123 13.11 -0.60 16.79
C GLU A 123 12.81 0.72 16.06
N VAL A 124 12.23 0.64 14.86
CA VAL A 124 11.85 1.83 14.06
C VAL A 124 10.78 2.65 14.76
N LEU A 125 9.75 2.02 15.32
CA LEU A 125 8.69 2.70 16.07
C LEU A 125 9.22 3.36 17.36
N GLN A 126 10.14 2.68 18.07
CA GLN A 126 10.73 3.20 19.30
C GLN A 126 11.65 4.40 19.04
N ASN A 127 12.38 4.37 17.93
CA ASN A 127 13.46 5.31 17.62
C ASN A 127 13.26 6.05 16.29
N THR A 128 12.01 6.35 15.91
CA THR A 128 11.68 6.84 14.56
C THR A 128 12.50 8.05 14.12
N GLU A 129 12.81 9.00 15.01
CA GLU A 129 13.61 10.19 14.69
C GLU A 129 15.02 9.85 14.16
N ARG A 130 15.56 8.66 14.45
CA ARG A 130 16.86 8.20 13.91
C ARG A 130 16.80 7.75 12.46
N TYR A 131 15.60 7.57 11.92
CA TYR A 131 15.34 7.04 10.59
C TYR A 131 14.68 8.07 9.67
N LEU A 132 14.66 9.34 10.09
CA LEU A 132 14.22 10.47 9.28
C LEU A 132 15.43 11.12 8.61
N SER A 133 15.27 11.53 7.35
CA SER A 133 16.27 12.30 6.60
C SER A 133 16.30 13.80 6.96
N SER A 134 15.30 14.30 7.68
CA SER A 134 15.23 15.69 8.12
C SER A 134 14.80 15.81 9.59
N ASP A 135 15.24 16.88 10.23
CA ASP A 135 14.83 17.30 11.56
C ASP A 135 13.77 18.42 11.49
N ASP A 136 12.95 18.45 10.43
CA ASP A 136 11.97 19.53 10.23
C ASP A 136 10.78 19.44 11.21
N GLY A 137 10.37 18.23 11.58
CA GLY A 137 9.29 17.95 12.53
C GLY A 137 9.78 17.34 13.85
N ARG A 138 8.84 17.04 14.76
CA ARG A 138 9.14 16.45 16.07
C ARG A 138 8.15 15.33 16.42
N ILE A 139 8.62 14.32 17.14
CA ILE A 139 7.76 13.28 17.70
C ILE A 139 7.60 13.51 19.19
N ARG A 140 6.37 13.73 19.65
CA ARG A 140 6.09 13.85 21.08
C ARG A 140 6.12 12.46 21.71
N GLY A 141 7.23 12.13 22.37
CA GLY A 141 7.41 10.82 23.01
C GLY A 141 7.94 9.80 22.01
N SER A 142 7.19 8.73 21.77
CA SER A 142 7.56 7.66 20.84
C SER A 142 6.36 7.26 19.98
N LEU A 143 6.62 6.75 18.77
CA LEU A 143 5.59 6.10 17.96
C LEU A 143 5.29 4.67 18.44
N TRP A 144 6.07 4.17 19.40
CA TRP A 144 5.85 2.91 20.07
C TRP A 144 5.02 3.07 21.36
N ASN A 145 4.11 2.11 21.58
CA ASN A 145 3.47 1.85 22.86
C ASN A 145 3.62 0.37 23.23
N ALA A 146 3.49 0.02 24.52
CA ALA A 146 3.57 -1.37 24.99
C ALA A 146 2.59 -2.32 24.24
N ARG A 147 1.45 -1.82 23.77
CA ARG A 147 0.50 -2.61 22.98
C ARG A 147 1.02 -3.03 21.60
N ASP A 148 2.01 -2.32 21.06
CA ASP A 148 2.53 -2.52 19.71
C ASP A 148 3.52 -3.71 19.65
N GLU A 149 3.65 -4.48 20.76
CA GLU A 149 4.28 -5.81 20.72
C GLU A 149 3.68 -6.65 19.58
N HIS A 150 2.36 -6.57 19.39
CA HIS A 150 1.67 -7.09 18.22
C HIS A 150 1.15 -5.95 17.34
N VAL A 151 1.25 -6.16 16.03
CA VAL A 151 0.70 -5.29 14.99
C VAL A 151 -0.41 -6.02 14.26
N LEU A 152 -1.38 -5.24 13.77
CA LEU A 152 -2.49 -5.73 12.98
C LEU A 152 -2.03 -5.88 11.53
N VAL A 153 -2.14 -7.07 10.95
CA VAL A 153 -1.56 -7.38 9.64
C VAL A 153 -2.64 -7.80 8.64
N SER A 154 -2.58 -7.27 7.43
CA SER A 154 -3.29 -7.80 6.27
C SER A 154 -2.36 -7.97 5.08
N ALA A 155 -2.67 -8.90 4.19
CA ALA A 155 -1.91 -9.16 2.99
C ALA A 155 -2.76 -8.96 1.73
N GLN A 156 -2.14 -8.41 0.70
CA GLN A 156 -2.75 -8.18 -0.61
C GLN A 156 -1.70 -8.30 -1.72
N ALA A 157 -2.17 -8.51 -2.95
CA ALA A 157 -1.30 -8.65 -4.11
C ALA A 157 -1.78 -7.78 -5.28
N ALA A 158 -0.86 -7.22 -6.06
CA ALA A 158 -1.18 -6.45 -7.26
C ALA A 158 -0.41 -7.00 -8.46
N PHE A 159 -1.04 -6.92 -9.63
CA PHE A 159 -0.32 -7.03 -10.89
C PHE A 159 0.21 -5.66 -11.28
N LEU A 160 1.49 -5.60 -11.62
CA LEU A 160 2.15 -4.42 -12.15
C LEU A 160 2.38 -4.63 -13.66
N PRO A 161 1.93 -3.70 -14.51
CA PRO A 161 2.22 -3.71 -15.93
C PRO A 161 3.69 -3.33 -16.11
N VAL A 162 4.57 -4.34 -16.14
CA VAL A 162 6.01 -4.19 -16.36
C VAL A 162 6.32 -4.61 -17.80
N PRO A 163 6.97 -3.75 -18.61
CA PRO A 163 7.32 -4.10 -19.98
C PRO A 163 8.21 -5.34 -20.01
N ARG A 164 8.30 -5.99 -21.18
CA ARG A 164 9.16 -7.19 -21.33
C ARG A 164 10.65 -6.90 -21.15
N LYS A 165 11.05 -5.63 -21.23
CA LYS A 165 12.39 -5.12 -20.96
C LYS A 165 12.24 -3.75 -20.33
N GLY A 166 13.04 -3.46 -19.31
CA GLY A 166 13.00 -2.21 -18.58
C GLY A 166 12.21 -2.35 -17.28
N GLU A 167 11.65 -1.25 -16.81
CA GLU A 167 10.97 -1.16 -15.53
C GLU A 167 9.66 -0.39 -15.65
N ALA A 168 8.76 -0.59 -14.68
CA ALA A 168 7.60 0.26 -14.48
C ALA A 168 7.79 1.07 -13.19
N THR A 169 7.33 2.32 -13.21
CA THR A 169 7.35 3.21 -12.05
C THR A 169 5.99 3.21 -11.38
N PHE A 170 5.96 3.08 -10.05
CA PHE A 170 4.72 3.04 -9.29
C PHE A 170 4.89 3.63 -7.89
N THR A 171 3.76 3.91 -7.24
CA THR A 171 3.72 4.39 -5.85
C THR A 171 2.46 3.90 -5.16
N PRO A 172 2.53 3.39 -3.92
CA PRO A 172 1.35 3.28 -3.07
C PRO A 172 0.75 4.67 -2.85
N VAL A 173 -0.58 4.74 -2.83
CA VAL A 173 -1.34 5.97 -2.63
C VAL A 173 -2.34 5.74 -1.50
N ILE A 174 -2.43 6.68 -0.56
CA ILE A 174 -3.24 6.54 0.64
C ILE A 174 -4.00 7.83 0.96
N TYR A 175 -5.29 7.67 1.27
CA TYR A 175 -6.17 8.73 1.76
C TYR A 175 -6.69 8.33 3.14
N ASN A 176 -6.39 9.09 4.18
CA ASN A 176 -6.96 8.82 5.51
C ASN A 176 -8.13 9.76 5.82
N TYR A 177 -9.28 9.22 6.23
CA TYR A 177 -10.49 10.01 6.42
C TYR A 177 -10.44 10.97 7.60
N GLN A 178 -9.44 10.92 8.47
CA GLN A 178 -9.25 11.79 9.63
C GLN A 178 -8.12 12.80 9.40
N SER A 179 -7.28 12.58 8.39
CA SER A 179 -6.21 13.50 7.98
C SER A 179 -6.73 14.71 7.21
N TYR A 180 -6.08 15.84 7.41
CA TYR A 180 -6.20 17.04 6.59
C TYR A 180 -4.93 17.89 6.74
N GLU A 181 -4.78 18.91 5.89
CA GLU A 181 -3.56 19.71 5.80
C GLU A 181 -3.12 20.24 7.18
N GLY A 182 -1.87 19.93 7.56
CA GLY A 182 -1.29 20.32 8.86
C GLY A 182 -1.81 19.54 10.08
N ASN A 183 -2.65 18.52 9.88
CA ASN A 183 -3.18 17.65 10.94
C ASN A 183 -3.34 16.20 10.45
N PRO A 184 -2.22 15.46 10.28
CA PRO A 184 -2.26 14.06 9.88
C PRO A 184 -2.81 13.19 11.01
N ALA A 185 -3.64 12.21 10.65
CA ALA A 185 -4.15 11.18 11.55
C ALA A 185 -3.33 9.89 11.50
N VAL A 186 -2.47 9.74 10.48
CA VAL A 186 -1.55 8.60 10.36
C VAL A 186 -0.18 9.06 9.86
N ALA A 187 0.86 8.45 10.41
CA ALA A 187 2.18 8.37 9.78
C ALA A 187 2.31 7.02 9.10
N THR A 188 2.96 6.97 7.95
CA THR A 188 3.25 5.74 7.22
C THR A 188 4.72 5.41 7.32
N ILE A 189 5.02 4.13 7.46
CA ILE A 189 6.36 3.55 7.32
C ILE A 189 6.29 2.63 6.11
N VAL A 190 7.01 2.98 5.04
CA VAL A 190 7.09 2.18 3.83
C VAL A 190 8.45 1.50 3.78
N ALA A 191 8.48 0.17 3.76
CA ALA A 191 9.71 -0.59 3.75
C ALA A 191 9.79 -1.53 2.55
N THR A 192 10.97 -1.57 1.92
CA THR A 192 11.31 -2.42 0.78
C THR A 192 12.65 -3.12 1.04
N ARG A 193 13.12 -3.92 0.07
CA ARG A 193 14.48 -4.49 0.13
C ARG A 193 15.59 -3.43 0.11
N GLU A 194 15.31 -2.20 -0.32
CA GLU A 194 16.30 -1.13 -0.48
C GLU A 194 16.36 -0.17 0.70
N GLY A 195 15.31 -0.10 1.51
CA GLY A 195 15.28 0.83 2.64
C GLY A 195 13.89 0.99 3.26
N THR A 196 13.81 1.92 4.21
CA THR A 196 12.59 2.25 4.95
C THR A 196 12.41 3.75 4.97
N SER A 197 11.20 4.22 4.69
CA SER A 197 10.86 5.63 4.56
C SER A 197 9.66 5.97 5.44
N VAL A 198 9.66 7.14 6.06
CA VAL A 198 8.62 7.57 7.01
C VAL A 198 7.98 8.87 6.52
N GLN A 199 6.69 8.85 6.23
CA GLN A 199 5.95 10.00 5.69
C GLN A 199 4.60 10.16 6.38
N ILE A 200 4.23 11.39 6.75
CA ILE A 200 2.88 11.69 7.24
C ILE A 200 1.86 11.68 6.10
N VAL A 201 0.61 11.35 6.41
CA VAL A 201 -0.52 11.49 5.48
C VAL A 201 -1.31 12.72 5.89
N ASP A 202 -1.12 13.84 5.19
CA ASP A 202 -1.82 15.11 5.49
C ASP A 202 -2.94 15.42 4.49
N ASN A 203 -3.14 14.55 3.50
CA ASN A 203 -4.14 14.69 2.45
C ASN A 203 -4.01 15.98 1.62
N SER A 204 -2.82 16.58 1.53
CA SER A 204 -2.60 17.79 0.73
C SER A 204 -2.52 17.52 -0.78
N GLY A 205 -2.51 16.25 -1.20
CA GLY A 205 -2.45 15.83 -2.60
C GLY A 205 -3.78 15.91 -3.35
N SER A 206 -3.73 15.84 -4.68
CA SER A 206 -4.92 15.91 -5.54
C SER A 206 -5.61 14.54 -5.76
N TYR A 207 -4.89 13.51 -6.17
CA TYR A 207 -5.43 12.18 -6.47
C TYR A 207 -5.23 11.22 -5.29
N MET A 208 -6.31 10.72 -4.68
CA MET A 208 -6.30 9.80 -3.51
C MET A 208 -5.28 10.22 -2.41
N SER A 209 -5.22 11.55 -2.26
CA SER A 209 -4.58 12.48 -1.32
C SER A 209 -3.20 12.27 -0.67
N GLU A 210 -2.49 11.15 -0.80
CA GLU A 210 -1.06 11.12 -0.46
C GLU A 210 -0.33 10.03 -1.23
N VAL A 211 0.66 10.42 -2.03
CA VAL A 211 1.55 9.49 -2.73
C VAL A 211 2.72 9.17 -1.81
N LEU A 212 2.96 7.89 -1.53
CA LEU A 212 4.05 7.45 -0.69
C LEU A 212 5.32 7.26 -1.52
N TYR A 213 6.42 7.85 -1.07
CA TYR A 213 7.70 7.81 -1.75
C TYR A 213 8.75 7.03 -0.96
N PHE A 214 9.80 6.62 -1.66
CA PHE A 214 11.06 6.19 -1.07
C PHE A 214 11.90 7.41 -0.70
N ASP A 215 12.50 7.40 0.49
CA ASP A 215 13.45 8.38 0.96
C ASP A 215 14.87 7.96 0.59
N HIS A 216 15.46 8.66 -0.36
CA HIS A 216 16.85 8.51 -0.78
C HIS A 216 17.63 9.75 -0.37
N GLU A 217 18.25 9.70 0.81
CA GLU A 217 19.08 10.77 1.37
C GLU A 217 18.33 12.13 1.45
N GLY A 218 17.07 12.11 1.86
CA GLY A 218 16.22 13.30 1.93
C GLY A 218 15.62 13.74 0.60
N GLN A 219 15.82 12.97 -0.47
CA GLN A 219 15.14 13.14 -1.74
C GLN A 219 14.08 12.04 -1.92
N ARG A 220 12.90 12.43 -2.41
CA ARG A 220 11.86 11.46 -2.75
C ARG A 220 12.19 10.78 -4.07
N ALA A 221 11.99 9.47 -4.13
CA ALA A 221 12.03 8.68 -5.34
C ALA A 221 10.74 7.83 -5.44
N PRO A 222 10.15 7.65 -6.63
CA PRO A 222 9.08 6.68 -6.81
C PRO A 222 9.66 5.26 -6.70
N PHE A 223 8.80 4.26 -6.55
CA PHE A 223 9.23 2.87 -6.60
C PHE A 223 9.30 2.38 -8.05
N THR A 224 10.18 1.43 -8.31
CA THR A 224 10.30 0.77 -9.60
C THR A 224 10.04 -0.72 -9.47
N ALA A 225 9.58 -1.34 -10.55
CA ALA A 225 9.41 -2.77 -10.65
C ALA A 225 10.07 -3.28 -11.94
N THR A 226 10.97 -4.24 -11.79
CA THR A 226 11.56 -4.99 -12.90
C THR A 226 11.09 -6.44 -12.88
N ARG A 227 11.25 -7.15 -14.00
CA ARG A 227 10.98 -8.59 -14.05
C ARG A 227 12.08 -9.37 -13.34
N LEU A 228 11.71 -10.42 -12.61
CA LEU A 228 12.70 -11.31 -11.96
C LEU A 228 13.69 -11.90 -12.97
N SER A 229 13.22 -12.25 -14.18
CA SER A 229 14.08 -12.72 -15.27
C SER A 229 15.15 -11.70 -15.66
N ASP A 230 14.78 -10.42 -15.82
CA ASP A 230 15.71 -9.33 -16.14
C ASP A 230 16.69 -9.07 -14.99
N PHE A 231 16.22 -9.05 -13.74
CA PHE A 231 17.06 -8.89 -12.55
C PHE A 231 18.10 -10.01 -12.40
N LYS A 232 17.71 -11.26 -12.67
CA LYS A 232 18.66 -12.39 -12.67
C LYS A 232 19.66 -12.27 -13.81
N ALA A 233 19.23 -11.81 -14.98
CA ALA A 233 20.11 -11.62 -16.14
C ALA A 233 21.14 -10.49 -15.93
N SER A 234 20.83 -9.48 -15.12
CA SER A 234 21.77 -8.40 -14.77
C SER A 234 22.77 -8.77 -13.66
N GLY A 235 22.67 -9.97 -13.09
CA GLY A 235 23.55 -10.47 -12.03
C GLY A 235 22.98 -10.34 -10.61
N GLY A 236 21.74 -9.85 -10.47
CA GLY A 236 21.08 -9.60 -9.19
C GLY A 236 21.77 -8.51 -8.36
N ASP A 237 21.39 -8.42 -7.08
CA ASP A 237 22.11 -7.64 -6.09
C ASP A 237 22.60 -8.57 -4.97
N GLY A 238 23.74 -8.25 -4.35
CA GLY A 238 24.29 -9.06 -3.26
C GLY A 238 23.45 -9.03 -1.97
N THR A 239 22.19 -8.56 -2.01
CA THR A 239 21.35 -8.27 -0.84
C THR A 239 20.40 -9.41 -0.49
N HIS A 240 20.57 -10.57 -1.14
CA HIS A 240 19.91 -11.83 -0.79
C HIS A 240 20.31 -12.30 0.63
N GLY A 241 19.69 -11.74 1.67
CA GLY A 241 20.06 -12.06 3.04
C GLY A 241 19.15 -11.66 4.21
N SER A 242 18.30 -10.62 4.12
CA SER A 242 17.53 -10.22 5.33
C SER A 242 16.18 -9.56 5.08
N VAL A 243 15.24 -10.33 4.54
CA VAL A 243 13.85 -10.29 5.01
C VAL A 243 13.38 -11.73 5.16
N THR A 244 13.29 -12.24 6.39
CA THR A 244 12.49 -13.41 6.71
C THR A 244 11.13 -12.89 7.17
N ALA A 245 9.99 -13.23 6.56
CA ALA A 245 9.57 -14.57 6.17
C ALA A 245 9.93 -15.01 4.73
N ALA A 246 11.03 -15.77 4.63
CA ALA A 246 11.42 -16.74 3.60
C ALA A 246 11.90 -16.30 2.20
N SER A 247 13.16 -15.85 2.17
CA SER A 247 14.25 -16.23 1.23
C SER A 247 14.15 -16.03 -0.30
N GLU A 248 12.97 -15.84 -0.88
CA GLU A 248 12.75 -15.20 -2.19
C GLU A 248 11.58 -14.20 -2.13
N ASP A 249 10.76 -14.27 -1.08
CA ASP A 249 9.50 -13.52 -0.87
C ASP A 249 9.69 -12.01 -0.58
N GLY A 250 10.92 -11.55 -0.34
CA GLY A 250 11.21 -10.14 -0.04
C GLY A 250 11.40 -9.24 -1.27
N LEU A 251 11.71 -9.81 -2.44
CA LEU A 251 12.05 -9.04 -3.65
C LEU A 251 10.84 -8.28 -4.20
N ASN A 252 9.64 -8.82 -4.01
CA ASN A 252 8.40 -8.32 -4.58
C ASN A 252 7.46 -7.73 -3.52
N THR A 253 8.01 -7.35 -2.36
CA THR A 253 7.21 -6.93 -1.22
C THR A 253 7.49 -5.47 -0.89
N VAL A 254 6.41 -4.71 -0.70
CA VAL A 254 6.43 -3.42 0.00
C VAL A 254 5.57 -3.58 1.26
N LEU A 255 6.15 -3.26 2.42
CA LEU A 255 5.40 -3.16 3.66
C LEU A 255 4.92 -1.72 3.81
N VAL A 256 3.63 -1.53 4.06
CA VAL A 256 3.05 -0.23 4.38
C VAL A 256 2.47 -0.30 5.79
N ALA A 257 3.18 0.25 6.77
CA ALA A 257 2.71 0.33 8.14
C ALA A 257 2.08 1.69 8.42
N GLN A 258 0.81 1.71 8.82
CA GLN A 258 0.11 2.88 9.29
C GLN A 258 0.21 2.97 10.81
N VAL A 259 0.75 4.09 11.29
CA VAL A 259 0.89 4.44 12.71
C VAL A 259 -0.13 5.53 13.04
N PRO A 260 -1.21 5.21 13.79
CA PRO A 260 -2.23 6.18 14.16
C PRO A 260 -1.68 7.32 15.03
N LEU A 261 -2.06 8.54 14.71
CA LEU A 261 -1.65 9.79 15.35
C LEU A 261 -2.84 10.51 15.98
N LYS A 262 -2.59 11.27 17.03
CA LYS A 262 -3.60 12.11 17.66
C LYS A 262 -3.92 13.29 16.77
N VAL A 263 -5.18 13.40 16.38
CA VAL A 263 -5.71 14.54 15.63
C VAL A 263 -6.20 15.63 16.57
N LYS A 264 -6.02 16.90 16.16
CA LYS A 264 -6.68 18.02 16.84
C LYS A 264 -8.19 17.90 16.62
N THR A 265 -8.96 17.97 17.71
CA THR A 265 -10.42 17.81 17.65
C THR A 265 -11.06 18.97 16.88
N GLN A 266 -11.73 18.66 15.77
CA GLN A 266 -12.79 19.50 15.23
C GLN A 266 -14.12 18.76 15.33
N VAL A 267 -15.19 19.53 15.60
CA VAL A 267 -16.57 19.08 15.41
C VAL A 267 -16.77 18.92 13.91
N ARG A 268 -16.79 17.68 13.41
CA ARG A 268 -17.30 17.42 12.07
C ARG A 268 -18.78 17.80 12.03
N LYS A 269 -19.16 18.72 11.13
CA LYS A 269 -20.53 18.70 10.59
C LYS A 269 -20.69 17.35 9.89
N GLY A 270 -21.82 16.68 10.16
CA GLY A 270 -22.07 15.31 9.72
C GLY A 270 -21.78 15.09 8.23
N TRP A 271 -21.25 13.91 7.93
CA TRP A 271 -21.06 13.42 6.57
C TRP A 271 -22.45 13.07 6.01
N GLY A 272 -23.03 13.98 5.21
CA GLY A 272 -24.07 13.62 4.26
C GLY A 272 -23.42 12.86 3.11
N GLY A 273 -23.99 11.70 2.77
CA GLY A 273 -23.42 10.75 1.82
C GLY A 273 -22.97 11.36 0.50
N MET A 274 -21.86 10.83 -0.02
CA MET A 274 -21.41 11.07 -1.38
C MET A 274 -21.01 9.71 -1.97
N LEU A 275 -22.03 8.99 -2.42
CA LEU A 275 -21.92 7.92 -3.42
C LEU A 275 -22.78 8.42 -4.59
N ASP A 276 -22.10 8.83 -5.67
CA ASP A 276 -22.54 8.86 -7.08
C ASP A 276 -21.82 9.99 -7.82
N ASP A 277 -20.84 9.62 -8.65
CA ASP A 277 -20.78 9.90 -10.10
C ASP A 277 -19.36 9.57 -10.60
N MET A 278 -19.17 8.37 -11.14
CA MET A 278 -18.07 8.09 -12.08
C MET A 278 -18.67 7.94 -13.48
N PRO A 279 -18.16 8.65 -14.50
CA PRO A 279 -18.69 8.54 -15.86
C PRO A 279 -18.44 7.13 -16.44
N PRO A 280 -19.40 6.56 -17.20
CA PRO A 280 -19.17 5.30 -17.90
C PRO A 280 -18.21 5.52 -19.08
N MET A 281 -17.11 4.78 -19.09
CA MET A 281 -16.16 4.73 -20.21
C MET A 281 -16.58 3.62 -21.19
N PRO A 282 -16.46 3.82 -22.51
CA PRO A 282 -16.86 2.81 -23.49
C PRO A 282 -15.90 1.60 -23.48
N MET A 283 -16.46 0.40 -23.42
CA MET A 283 -15.73 -0.87 -23.56
C MET A 283 -15.50 -1.22 -25.04
N ALA A 284 -14.27 -1.58 -25.38
CA ALA A 284 -13.94 -2.26 -26.63
C ALA A 284 -13.49 -3.69 -26.30
N MET A 285 -14.19 -4.69 -26.84
CA MET A 285 -13.83 -6.10 -26.70
C MET A 285 -13.08 -6.58 -27.94
N THR A 286 -11.90 -7.16 -27.72
CA THR A 286 -11.32 -8.17 -28.62
C THR A 286 -10.59 -9.21 -27.76
N GLU A 287 -11.03 -10.46 -27.85
CA GLU A 287 -10.32 -11.62 -27.28
C GLU A 287 -9.30 -12.15 -28.28
N GLU A 288 -8.04 -12.18 -27.86
CA GLU A 288 -7.10 -13.21 -28.27
C GLU A 288 -6.67 -13.95 -27.00
N SER A 289 -6.85 -15.28 -26.98
CA SER A 289 -6.26 -16.12 -25.94
C SER A 289 -4.74 -16.03 -26.03
N ARG A 290 -4.14 -15.23 -25.16
CA ARG A 290 -2.69 -15.13 -24.99
C ARG A 290 -2.32 -15.81 -23.68
N SER A 291 -1.22 -16.57 -23.69
CA SER A 291 -0.67 -17.14 -22.47
C SER A 291 -0.27 -16.02 -21.50
N SER A 292 -0.64 -16.16 -20.22
CA SER A 292 -0.13 -15.30 -19.14
C SER A 292 1.40 -15.29 -19.13
N ASP A 293 1.97 -14.14 -18.77
CA ASP A 293 3.42 -13.94 -18.61
C ASP A 293 3.80 -13.43 -17.21
N VAL A 294 2.93 -13.71 -16.23
CA VAL A 294 3.07 -13.23 -14.85
C VAL A 294 4.29 -13.85 -14.17
N GLU A 295 5.18 -13.00 -13.67
CA GLU A 295 6.33 -13.40 -12.86
C GLU A 295 6.51 -12.48 -11.66
N THR A 296 7.40 -12.85 -10.73
CA THR A 296 7.72 -12.02 -9.56
C THR A 296 8.28 -10.67 -10.02
N ALA A 297 7.74 -9.56 -9.50
CA ALA A 297 8.33 -8.24 -9.69
C ALA A 297 9.49 -8.03 -8.71
N VAL A 298 10.58 -7.42 -9.13
CA VAL A 298 11.66 -7.02 -8.23
C VAL A 298 11.55 -5.52 -7.99
N ILE A 299 11.27 -5.14 -6.75
CA ILE A 299 11.00 -3.76 -6.35
C ILE A 299 12.31 -3.02 -6.13
N GLY A 300 12.45 -1.82 -6.70
CA GLY A 300 13.50 -0.86 -6.40
C GLY A 300 12.94 0.55 -6.19
N HIS A 301 13.79 1.56 -6.30
CA HIS A 301 13.43 2.96 -6.44
C HIS A 301 13.97 3.56 -7.74
N GLY A 302 13.28 4.58 -8.25
CA GLY A 302 13.66 5.31 -9.45
C GLY A 302 14.50 6.55 -9.15
N ASP A 303 14.62 7.42 -10.14
CA ASP A 303 15.31 8.70 -10.00
C ASP A 303 14.62 9.63 -8.97
N THR A 304 15.41 10.49 -8.34
CA THR A 304 14.91 11.43 -7.33
C THR A 304 14.10 12.57 -7.94
N GLU A 305 12.98 12.95 -7.33
CA GLU A 305 11.99 13.91 -7.83
C GLU A 305 11.82 15.14 -6.92
N GLY A 306 12.87 15.46 -6.16
CA GLY A 306 12.95 16.59 -5.22
C GLY A 306 12.91 16.17 -3.75
N PRO A 307 12.70 17.13 -2.83
CA PRO A 307 12.78 16.86 -1.40
C PRO A 307 11.76 15.84 -0.90
N TYR A 308 12.18 15.00 0.03
CA TYR A 308 11.33 14.05 0.72
C TYR A 308 10.44 14.73 1.76
N LYS A 309 9.15 14.36 1.77
CA LYS A 309 8.15 14.88 2.71
C LYS A 309 8.05 13.92 3.89
N GLY A 310 8.94 14.08 4.87
CA GLY A 310 8.94 13.29 6.10
C GLY A 310 7.84 13.71 7.08
N LEU A 311 8.20 14.52 8.09
CA LEU A 311 7.25 15.09 9.06
C LEU A 311 6.70 16.46 8.65
N ALA A 312 7.26 17.07 7.60
CA ALA A 312 6.80 18.32 7.00
C ALA A 312 6.65 19.47 8.00
N GLY A 313 7.60 19.59 8.95
CA GLY A 313 7.56 20.66 9.95
C GLY A 313 6.62 20.43 11.13
N LEU A 314 5.89 19.31 11.18
CA LEU A 314 4.84 19.09 12.17
C LEU A 314 5.36 18.40 13.43
N THR A 315 4.70 18.68 14.56
CA THR A 315 4.82 17.86 15.76
C THR A 315 3.70 16.83 15.79
N ILE A 316 4.04 15.55 15.83
CA ILE A 316 3.09 14.43 15.85
C ILE A 316 3.13 13.68 17.18
N GLU A 317 2.04 13.01 17.53
CA GLU A 317 1.93 12.20 18.75
C GLU A 317 1.15 10.91 18.44
N ARG A 318 1.67 9.76 18.90
CA ARG A 318 1.04 8.44 18.75
C ARG A 318 -0.34 8.39 19.42
N ASP A 319 -1.33 7.85 18.72
CA ASP A 319 -2.67 7.55 19.26
C ASP A 319 -2.83 6.07 19.61
N ASP A 320 -2.38 5.70 20.80
CA ASP A 320 -2.36 4.32 21.29
C ASP A 320 -3.74 3.68 21.51
N ARG A 321 -4.83 4.39 21.21
CA ARG A 321 -6.18 3.81 21.10
C ARG A 321 -6.29 2.82 19.95
N PHE A 322 -5.51 3.03 18.89
CA PHE A 322 -5.49 2.19 17.70
C PHE A 322 -4.18 1.40 17.61
N PRO A 323 -4.19 0.12 17.20
CA PRO A 323 -2.97 -0.61 16.84
C PRO A 323 -2.24 0.04 15.64
N VAL A 324 -0.96 -0.27 15.49
CA VAL A 324 -0.27 -0.10 14.21
C VAL A 324 -0.77 -1.17 13.24
N ARG A 325 -1.13 -0.77 12.01
CA ARG A 325 -1.57 -1.68 10.95
C ARG A 325 -0.49 -1.85 9.89
N VAL A 326 -0.11 -3.07 9.56
CA VAL A 326 0.88 -3.40 8.53
C VAL A 326 0.19 -4.10 7.36
N THR A 327 0.23 -3.48 6.19
CA THR A 327 -0.21 -4.08 4.94
C THR A 327 1.00 -4.67 4.22
N VAL A 328 1.02 -5.99 4.06
CA VAL A 328 2.00 -6.70 3.23
C VAL A 328 1.51 -6.71 1.80
N GLN A 329 2.09 -5.85 0.97
CA GLN A 329 1.73 -5.72 -0.44
C GLN A 329 2.72 -6.48 -1.30
N LEU A 330 2.23 -7.53 -1.95
CA LEU A 330 2.96 -8.35 -2.91
C LEU A 330 2.76 -7.82 -4.33
N TYR A 331 3.79 -7.90 -5.17
CA TYR A 331 3.72 -7.48 -6.57
C TYR A 331 4.10 -8.62 -7.52
N GLN A 332 3.40 -8.71 -8.65
CA GLN A 332 3.78 -9.57 -9.77
C GLN A 332 3.83 -8.74 -11.05
N ALA A 333 4.86 -8.93 -11.85
CA ALA A 333 5.05 -8.28 -13.14
C ALA A 333 4.25 -9.00 -14.23
N THR A 334 3.57 -8.25 -15.10
CA THR A 334 2.95 -8.75 -16.35
C THR A 334 3.14 -7.72 -17.46
N SER A 335 3.28 -8.15 -18.72
CA SER A 335 3.35 -7.25 -19.88
C SER A 335 2.06 -7.24 -20.70
N ASN A 336 1.08 -8.05 -20.29
CA ASN A 336 -0.13 -8.27 -21.07
C ASN A 336 -1.42 -8.24 -20.24
N GLY A 337 -1.33 -8.11 -18.90
CA GLY A 337 -2.48 -8.01 -18.00
C GLY A 337 -3.39 -9.24 -18.02
N VAL A 338 -2.92 -10.40 -18.50
CA VAL A 338 -3.73 -11.62 -18.56
C VAL A 338 -3.74 -12.27 -17.17
N VAL A 339 -4.94 -12.44 -16.62
CA VAL A 339 -5.15 -13.17 -15.38
C VAL A 339 -5.43 -14.62 -15.70
N ASN A 340 -4.73 -15.55 -15.03
CA ASN A 340 -5.10 -16.95 -15.08
C ASN A 340 -5.18 -17.56 -13.67
N ALA A 341 -5.85 -18.71 -13.57
CA ALA A 341 -6.09 -19.35 -12.28
C ALA A 341 -4.82 -19.90 -11.60
N GLU A 342 -3.77 -20.21 -12.35
CA GLU A 342 -2.51 -20.70 -11.77
C GLU A 342 -1.74 -19.59 -11.06
N ASP A 343 -1.66 -18.42 -11.68
CA ASP A 343 -1.01 -17.23 -11.13
C ASP A 343 -1.75 -16.74 -9.88
N VAL A 344 -3.08 -16.70 -9.93
CA VAL A 344 -3.89 -16.34 -8.75
C VAL A 344 -3.75 -17.40 -7.64
N ARG A 345 -3.68 -18.70 -7.97
CA ARG A 345 -3.40 -19.75 -6.96
C ARG A 345 -2.05 -19.56 -6.29
N ARG A 346 -1.02 -19.21 -7.06
CA ARG A 346 0.33 -18.95 -6.54
C ARG A 346 0.33 -17.73 -5.62
N LEU A 347 -0.32 -16.64 -6.03
CA LEU A 347 -0.54 -15.46 -5.19
C LEU A 347 -1.28 -15.79 -3.90
N ARG A 348 -2.37 -16.55 -4.00
CA ARG A 348 -3.17 -16.96 -2.84
C ARG A 348 -2.32 -17.70 -1.80
N LYS A 349 -1.41 -18.58 -2.24
CA LYS A 349 -0.48 -19.29 -1.34
C LYS A 349 0.49 -18.33 -0.63
N GLN A 350 0.99 -17.30 -1.32
CA GLN A 350 1.85 -16.29 -0.70
C GLN A 350 1.08 -15.47 0.35
N ILE A 351 -0.16 -15.07 0.02
CA ILE A 351 -1.08 -14.40 0.95
C ILE A 351 -1.32 -15.29 2.18
N ASP A 352 -1.71 -16.55 2.00
CA ASP A 352 -1.98 -17.47 3.11
C ASP A 352 -0.77 -17.69 4.02
N ARG A 353 0.45 -17.69 3.46
CA ARG A 353 1.68 -17.80 4.23
C ARG A 353 1.83 -16.65 5.24
N ILE A 354 1.50 -15.43 4.85
CA ILE A 354 1.56 -14.27 5.74
C ILE A 354 0.61 -14.43 6.93
N TYR A 355 -0.61 -14.93 6.69
CA TYR A 355 -1.55 -15.20 7.79
C TYR A 355 -1.11 -16.38 8.67
N ALA A 356 -0.36 -17.35 8.14
CA ALA A 356 0.15 -18.48 8.92
C ALA A 356 1.22 -18.07 9.95
N GLU A 357 1.84 -16.90 9.82
CA GLU A 357 2.80 -16.33 10.78
C GLU A 357 2.09 -15.58 11.94
N GLY A 358 0.77 -15.42 11.86
CA GLY A 358 -0.05 -14.76 12.87
C GLY A 358 -0.27 -15.60 14.11
N ASP A 359 -0.08 -15.00 15.28
CA ASP A 359 -0.43 -15.62 16.56
C ASP A 359 -1.97 -15.67 16.74
N TYR A 360 -2.68 -14.73 16.09
CA TYR A 360 -4.14 -14.70 15.95
C TYR A 360 -4.51 -14.39 14.50
N VAL A 361 -5.54 -15.05 13.97
CA VAL A 361 -6.06 -14.78 12.62
C VAL A 361 -7.58 -14.73 12.68
N GLY A 362 -8.18 -13.65 12.16
CA GLY A 362 -9.62 -13.44 12.26
C GLY A 362 -10.13 -12.27 11.44
N SER A 363 -11.41 -11.96 11.61
CA SER A 363 -12.09 -10.79 11.02
C SER A 363 -11.96 -9.60 11.97
N LEU A 364 -11.86 -8.38 11.44
CA LEU A 364 -12.12 -7.17 12.24
C LEU A 364 -13.61 -6.84 12.32
N VAL A 365 -14.42 -7.35 11.40
CA VAL A 365 -15.88 -7.25 11.49
C VAL A 365 -16.39 -8.38 12.37
N THR A 366 -16.65 -8.04 13.63
CA THR A 366 -17.11 -8.99 14.65
C THR A 366 -18.32 -8.45 15.39
N THR A 367 -19.19 -9.34 15.86
CA THR A 367 -20.42 -8.98 16.60
C THR A 367 -20.17 -8.80 18.10
N ALA A 368 -18.96 -9.05 18.58
CA ALA A 368 -18.54 -8.93 19.98
C ALA A 368 -17.02 -8.66 20.06
N PRO A 369 -16.52 -8.06 21.16
CA PRO A 369 -15.08 -7.89 21.39
C PRO A 369 -14.32 -9.22 21.26
N THR A 370 -13.08 -9.18 20.74
CA THR A 370 -12.33 -10.39 20.41
C THR A 370 -11.18 -10.69 21.38
N ASP A 371 -10.93 -9.78 22.33
CA ASP A 371 -9.79 -9.80 23.26
C ASP A 371 -8.42 -9.92 22.57
N ARG A 372 -8.36 -9.59 21.27
CA ARG A 372 -7.11 -9.59 20.50
C ARG A 372 -6.19 -8.47 21.00
N PRO A 373 -4.86 -8.67 20.99
CA PRO A 373 -3.91 -7.62 21.38
C PRO A 373 -4.04 -6.36 20.51
N THR A 374 -4.52 -6.53 19.27
CA THR A 374 -4.72 -5.46 18.30
C THR A 374 -6.13 -4.85 18.32
N ASP A 375 -7.04 -5.29 19.20
CA ASP A 375 -8.35 -4.64 19.34
C ASP A 375 -8.18 -3.16 19.71
N TRP A 376 -8.82 -2.26 18.98
CA TRP A 376 -8.78 -0.84 19.29
C TRP A 376 -9.58 -0.54 20.57
N ARG A 377 -9.20 0.52 21.27
CA ARG A 377 -9.80 0.92 22.56
C ARG A 377 -10.58 2.20 22.39
N SER A 378 -11.90 2.14 22.58
CA SER A 378 -12.73 3.34 22.65
C SER A 378 -12.35 4.19 23.86
N GLN A 379 -12.46 5.53 23.72
CA GLN A 379 -12.28 6.38 24.90
C GLN A 379 -13.45 6.13 25.86
N PRO A 380 -13.19 5.98 27.17
CA PRO A 380 -14.27 6.09 28.13
C PRO A 380 -14.92 7.47 27.95
N ALA A 381 -16.26 7.51 27.95
CA ALA A 381 -16.98 8.77 27.89
C ALA A 381 -16.42 9.73 28.96
N PRO A 382 -16.17 11.00 28.64
CA PRO A 382 -15.60 11.92 29.61
C PRO A 382 -16.52 12.01 30.83
N ARG A 383 -15.95 12.05 32.04
CA ARG A 383 -16.70 11.96 33.32
C ARG A 383 -17.88 12.93 33.50
N TRP A 384 -17.96 13.99 32.68
CA TRP A 384 -19.08 14.94 32.69
C TRP A 384 -20.29 14.47 31.88
N ALA A 385 -20.11 13.49 30.98
CA ALA A 385 -21.19 12.79 30.32
C ALA A 385 -21.77 11.78 31.32
N GLY A 386 -22.89 12.16 31.95
CA GLY A 386 -23.62 11.29 32.87
C GLY A 386 -24.10 9.98 32.21
N PRO A 387 -24.69 9.05 32.98
CA PRO A 387 -25.02 7.68 32.57
C PRO A 387 -26.13 7.53 31.49
N GLY A 388 -26.35 8.54 30.65
CA GLY A 388 -27.30 8.53 29.53
C GLY A 388 -26.72 9.04 28.20
N PHE A 389 -25.41 9.30 28.11
CA PHE A 389 -24.79 9.71 26.85
C PHE A 389 -24.44 8.47 26.03
N THR A 390 -25.44 7.86 25.38
CA THR A 390 -25.17 6.96 24.26
C THR A 390 -24.58 7.82 23.15
N ALA A 391 -23.32 7.56 22.78
CA ALA A 391 -22.77 8.05 21.53
C ALA A 391 -23.72 7.59 20.42
N GLY A 392 -24.51 8.51 19.89
CA GLY A 392 -25.40 8.24 18.78
C GLY A 392 -24.55 7.71 17.63
N VAL A 393 -24.99 6.58 17.10
CA VAL A 393 -24.59 6.07 15.79
C VAL A 393 -24.66 7.24 14.80
N TRP A 394 -23.51 7.62 14.24
CA TRP A 394 -23.36 8.54 13.13
C TRP A 394 -22.34 7.99 12.17
#